data_AF-A0A9E2RIY4-F1
#
_entry.id   AF-A0A9E2RIY4-F1
#
_cell.length_a   1.000
_cell.length_b   1.000
_cell.length_c   1.000
_cell.angle_alpha   90.00
_cell.angle_beta   90.00
_cell.angle_gamma   90.00
#
_symmetry.space_group_name_H-M   'P 1'
#
loop_
_entity.id
_entity.type
_entity.pdbx_description
1 polymer ?
#
loop_
_entity_poly.entity_id
_entity_poly.type
_entity_poly.pdbx_seq_one_letter_code
_entity_poly.pdbx_strand_id
1 'polypeptide(L)'
;GDRIDLAGQPFLWTQGNPWDEAASVSRRDGCELFNRGLFAAAAKLFRAVEARVSGGQKPLYRAFADLADGYDLWERFHYRQAWEKLKAAVKAFEMASLWGGPPGLTSLLPAIKANAGFLEKLVLDPAPVKDMQAPDLLAHAGRRLQGTHDPETAMVSLVRALEAFAQRQLFKQHKIKTWDVQVEQLPQALQETCRTCYLEDLDGKYKLPLQAQFRALAGLGDEMGQAFLREWPTMKPLLDAANHAVLGHGFEPVKPERVQQLYEVVVKLSGVSDTSLPKFPTLNV
;
A
#
# COMPACT_ATOMS: atom_id res chain seq x y z
N GLY A 1 -27.04 13.87 -37.29
CA GLY A 1 -27.90 14.99 -36.88
C GLY A 1 -28.82 15.32 -38.03
N ASP A 2 -30.07 15.65 -37.75
CA ASP A 2 -31.02 16.06 -38.77
C ASP A 2 -30.68 17.46 -39.25
N ARG A 3 -30.84 17.72 -40.55
CA ARG A 3 -30.64 19.06 -41.10
C ARG A 3 -31.86 19.91 -40.76
N ILE A 4 -31.63 21.04 -40.12
CA ILE A 4 -32.66 22.04 -39.81
C ILE A 4 -32.28 23.34 -40.51
N ASP A 5 -33.27 24.04 -41.08
CA ASP A 5 -33.04 25.36 -41.68
C ASP A 5 -33.56 26.43 -40.71
N LEU A 6 -32.67 27.33 -40.29
CA LEU A 6 -33.01 28.50 -39.48
C LEU A 6 -32.68 29.76 -40.27
N ALA A 7 -33.70 30.57 -40.58
CA ALA A 7 -33.57 31.81 -41.36
C ALA A 7 -32.84 31.63 -42.73
N GLY A 8 -33.07 30.50 -43.41
CA GLY A 8 -32.46 30.20 -44.71
C GLY A 8 -31.00 29.71 -44.64
N GLN A 9 -30.45 29.54 -43.43
CA GLN A 9 -29.16 28.89 -43.22
C GLN A 9 -29.35 27.44 -42.73
N PRO A 10 -28.68 26.46 -43.37
CA PRO A 10 -28.73 25.08 -42.94
C PRO A 10 -27.83 24.84 -41.72
N PHE A 11 -28.40 24.30 -40.65
CA PHE A 11 -27.71 23.82 -39.47
C PHE A 11 -27.87 22.30 -39.35
N LEU A 12 -26.90 21.65 -38.72
CA LEU A 12 -27.02 20.26 -38.33
C LEU A 12 -27.48 20.21 -36.86
N TRP A 13 -28.68 19.72 -36.59
CA TRP A 13 -29.13 19.50 -35.22
C TRP A 13 -28.38 18.31 -34.62
N THR A 14 -27.61 18.57 -33.57
CA THR A 14 -26.94 17.53 -32.78
C THR A 14 -27.47 17.57 -31.36
N GLN A 15 -28.26 16.57 -30.96
CA GLN A 15 -28.62 16.37 -29.57
C GLN A 15 -27.46 15.65 -28.86
N GLY A 16 -26.63 16.40 -28.13
CA GLY A 16 -25.57 15.86 -27.30
C GLY A 16 -26.07 15.46 -25.92
N ASN A 17 -25.46 14.46 -25.30
CA ASN A 17 -25.70 14.15 -23.89
C ASN A 17 -24.97 15.20 -23.03
N PRO A 18 -25.68 16.06 -22.25
CA PRO A 18 -25.03 17.11 -21.45
C PRO A 18 -24.06 16.55 -20.40
N TRP A 19 -24.24 15.28 -20.02
CA TRP A 19 -23.31 14.61 -19.12
C TRP A 19 -21.95 14.33 -19.74
N ASP A 20 -21.85 14.22 -21.08
CA ASP A 20 -20.57 13.99 -21.75
C ASP A 20 -19.66 15.22 -21.64
N GLU A 21 -20.22 16.43 -21.69
CA GLU A 21 -19.49 17.69 -21.50
C GLU A 21 -19.06 17.87 -20.04
N ALA A 22 -20.00 17.63 -19.10
CA ALA A 22 -19.75 17.73 -17.66
C ALA A 22 -18.83 16.62 -17.11
N ALA A 23 -18.68 15.51 -17.83
CA ALA A 23 -17.86 14.38 -17.41
C ALA A 23 -16.38 14.76 -17.23
N SER A 24 -15.89 15.72 -18.02
CA SER A 24 -14.51 16.23 -17.88
C SER A 24 -14.26 16.92 -16.54
N VAL A 25 -15.23 17.67 -16.02
CA VAL A 25 -15.15 18.29 -14.68
C VAL A 25 -15.24 17.22 -13.60
N SER A 26 -16.23 16.33 -13.69
CA SER A 26 -16.41 15.23 -12.72
C SER A 26 -15.20 14.29 -12.69
N ARG A 27 -14.50 14.09 -13.82
CA ARG A 27 -13.27 13.32 -13.89
C ARG A 27 -12.15 13.98 -13.09
N ARG A 28 -11.96 15.29 -13.24
CA ARG A 28 -10.96 16.04 -12.47
C ARG A 28 -11.25 15.98 -10.98
N ASP A 29 -12.51 16.12 -10.58
CA ASP A 29 -12.92 15.97 -9.17
C ASP A 29 -12.64 14.56 -8.63
N GLY A 30 -12.90 13.53 -9.44
CA GLY A 30 -12.57 12.14 -9.10
C GLY A 30 -11.06 11.91 -8.97
N CYS A 31 -10.26 12.51 -9.85
CA CYS A 31 -8.81 12.46 -9.77
C CYS A 31 -8.29 13.18 -8.53
N GLU A 32 -8.86 14.32 -8.17
CA GLU A 32 -8.51 15.04 -6.94
C GLU A 32 -8.83 14.24 -5.68
N LEU A 33 -10.01 13.62 -5.61
CA LEU A 33 -10.37 12.70 -4.53
C LEU A 33 -9.37 11.53 -4.44
N PHE A 34 -8.99 10.95 -5.58
CA PHE A 34 -8.00 9.88 -5.64
C PHE A 34 -6.63 10.34 -5.12
N ASN A 35 -6.15 11.50 -5.58
CA ASN A 35 -4.85 12.05 -5.23
C ASN A 35 -4.74 12.39 -3.73
N ARG A 36 -5.87 12.69 -3.08
CA ARG A 36 -5.99 12.89 -1.63
C ARG A 36 -6.13 11.60 -0.82
N GLY A 37 -6.06 10.43 -1.47
CA GLY A 37 -6.23 9.13 -0.83
C GLY A 37 -7.69 8.75 -0.51
N LEU A 38 -8.68 9.52 -0.99
CA LEU A 38 -10.11 9.25 -0.79
C LEU A 38 -10.63 8.28 -1.86
N PHE A 39 -10.01 7.11 -1.95
CA PHE A 39 -10.21 6.16 -3.04
C PHE A 39 -11.66 5.69 -3.19
N ALA A 40 -12.32 5.29 -2.09
CA ALA A 40 -13.74 4.91 -2.12
C ALA A 40 -14.65 6.04 -2.64
N ALA A 41 -14.36 7.30 -2.30
CA ALA A 41 -15.13 8.45 -2.78
C ALA A 41 -14.88 8.69 -4.28
N ALA A 42 -13.62 8.60 -4.73
CA ALA A 42 -13.26 8.68 -6.14
C ALA A 42 -13.96 7.59 -6.96
N ALA A 43 -13.92 6.33 -6.49
CA ALA A 43 -14.59 5.21 -7.14
C ALA A 43 -16.10 5.46 -7.29
N LYS A 44 -16.77 5.88 -6.21
CA LYS A 44 -18.19 6.22 -6.22
C LYS A 44 -18.52 7.32 -7.24
N LEU A 45 -17.69 8.36 -7.32
CA LEU A 45 -17.88 9.44 -8.29
C LEU A 45 -17.72 8.94 -9.72
N PHE A 46 -16.67 8.17 -10.02
CA PHE A 46 -16.46 7.60 -11.35
C PHE A 46 -17.60 6.67 -11.78
N ARG A 47 -18.17 5.87 -10.86
CA ARG A 47 -19.38 5.06 -11.13
C ARG A 47 -20.61 5.91 -11.43
N ALA A 48 -20.79 7.03 -10.72
CA ALA A 48 -21.89 7.95 -10.98
C ALA A 48 -21.78 8.58 -12.38
N VAL A 49 -20.55 8.89 -12.82
CA VAL A 49 -20.28 9.36 -14.19
C VAL A 49 -20.53 8.25 -15.21
N GLU A 50 -19.99 7.04 -14.98
CA GLU A 50 -20.21 5.85 -15.82
C GLU A 50 -21.70 5.61 -16.12
N ALA A 51 -22.57 5.79 -15.13
CA ALA A 51 -24.02 5.58 -15.28
C ALA A 51 -24.70 6.60 -16.22
N ARG A 52 -24.13 7.80 -16.37
CA ARG A 52 -24.77 8.95 -17.04
C ARG A 52 -24.18 9.29 -18.41
N VAL A 53 -22.90 8.99 -18.64
CA VAL A 53 -22.23 9.27 -19.91
C VAL A 53 -22.70 8.34 -21.02
N SER A 54 -22.47 8.77 -22.26
CA SER A 54 -22.75 7.97 -23.47
C SER A 54 -21.95 6.67 -23.50
N GLY A 55 -22.50 5.66 -24.18
CA GLY A 55 -21.99 4.28 -24.18
C GLY A 55 -20.48 4.15 -24.45
N GLY A 56 -19.95 4.94 -25.39
CA GLY A 56 -18.52 4.93 -25.73
C GLY A 56 -17.60 5.36 -24.59
N GLN A 57 -18.07 6.19 -23.66
CA GLN A 57 -17.27 6.67 -22.52
C GLN A 57 -17.39 5.78 -21.27
N LYS A 58 -18.42 4.93 -21.18
CA LYS A 58 -18.65 4.08 -19.99
C LYS A 58 -17.44 3.19 -19.63
N PRO A 59 -16.75 2.51 -20.59
CA PRO A 59 -15.59 1.70 -20.26
C PRO A 59 -14.45 2.48 -19.61
N LEU A 60 -14.24 3.74 -20.00
CA LEU A 60 -13.22 4.60 -19.41
C LEU A 60 -13.52 4.91 -17.95
N TYR A 61 -14.74 5.35 -17.63
CA TYR A 61 -15.13 5.67 -16.26
C TYR A 61 -15.24 4.42 -15.37
N ARG A 62 -15.63 3.28 -15.94
CA ARG A 62 -15.50 1.98 -15.28
C ARG A 62 -14.06 1.69 -14.88
N ALA A 63 -13.10 1.92 -15.79
CA ALA A 63 -11.68 1.70 -15.52
C ALA A 63 -11.14 2.63 -14.42
N PHE A 64 -11.55 3.91 -14.41
CA PHE A 64 -11.22 4.83 -13.31
C PHE A 64 -11.82 4.39 -11.97
N ALA A 65 -13.06 3.91 -11.97
CA ALA A 65 -13.68 3.37 -10.76
C ALA A 65 -12.95 2.11 -10.26
N ASP A 66 -12.65 1.17 -11.16
CA ASP A 66 -11.90 -0.05 -10.81
C ASP A 66 -10.47 0.27 -10.35
N LEU A 67 -9.83 1.31 -10.91
CA LEU A 67 -8.53 1.80 -10.46
C LEU A 67 -8.63 2.27 -8.99
N ALA A 68 -9.57 3.17 -8.70
CA ALA A 68 -9.78 3.69 -7.36
C ALA A 68 -10.13 2.58 -6.36
N ASP A 69 -11.05 1.66 -6.71
CA ASP A 69 -11.36 0.47 -5.90
C ASP A 69 -10.11 -0.38 -5.65
N GLY A 70 -9.24 -0.56 -6.65
CA GLY A 70 -8.01 -1.32 -6.54
C GLY A 70 -7.03 -0.76 -5.50
N TYR A 71 -6.83 0.57 -5.50
CA TYR A 71 -5.97 1.22 -4.50
C TYR A 71 -6.63 1.28 -3.12
N ASP A 72 -7.95 1.42 -3.03
CA ASP A 72 -8.70 1.33 -1.76
C ASP A 72 -8.59 -0.07 -1.12
N LEU A 73 -8.66 -1.12 -1.94
CA LEU A 73 -8.43 -2.50 -1.51
C LEU A 73 -6.98 -2.71 -1.06
N TRP A 74 -6.03 -2.10 -1.76
CA TRP A 74 -4.61 -2.20 -1.41
C TRP A 74 -4.33 -1.51 -0.06
N GLU A 75 -4.86 -0.33 0.20
CA GLU A 75 -4.73 0.34 1.51
C GLU A 75 -5.28 -0.49 2.68
N ARG A 76 -6.18 -1.44 2.40
CA ARG A 76 -6.75 -2.37 3.38
C ARG A 76 -6.10 -3.75 3.35
N PHE A 77 -4.96 -3.88 2.65
CA PHE A 77 -4.19 -5.12 2.49
C PHE A 77 -4.94 -6.28 1.81
N HIS A 78 -6.01 -5.98 1.05
CA HIS A 78 -6.73 -6.95 0.22
C HIS A 78 -6.00 -7.20 -1.12
N TYR A 79 -4.76 -7.67 -1.04
CA TYR A 79 -3.81 -7.69 -2.16
C TYR A 79 -4.30 -8.38 -3.42
N ARG A 80 -4.97 -9.54 -3.30
CA ARG A 80 -5.46 -10.30 -4.46
C ARG A 80 -6.54 -9.52 -5.22
N GLN A 81 -7.50 -8.96 -4.50
CA GLN A 81 -8.59 -8.19 -5.09
C GLN A 81 -8.06 -6.88 -5.69
N ALA A 82 -7.12 -6.21 -4.99
CA ALA A 82 -6.43 -5.04 -5.52
C ALA A 82 -5.70 -5.35 -6.83
N TRP A 83 -4.96 -6.46 -6.88
CA TRP A 83 -4.23 -6.89 -8.08
C TRP A 83 -5.16 -7.13 -9.27
N GLU A 84 -6.26 -7.86 -9.06
CA GLU A 84 -7.26 -8.14 -10.10
C GLU A 84 -7.87 -6.84 -10.67
N LYS A 85 -8.21 -5.90 -9.79
CA LYS A 85 -8.72 -4.57 -10.17
C LYS A 85 -7.69 -3.76 -10.96
N LEU A 86 -6.45 -3.64 -10.47
CA LEU A 86 -5.41 -2.89 -11.18
C LEU A 86 -5.07 -3.53 -12.54
N LYS A 87 -5.01 -4.87 -12.61
CA LYS A 87 -4.78 -5.61 -13.86
C LYS A 87 -5.89 -5.34 -14.89
N ALA A 88 -7.15 -5.29 -14.47
CA ALA A 88 -8.26 -4.95 -15.35
C ALA A 88 -8.21 -3.48 -15.80
N ALA A 89 -7.93 -2.56 -14.88
CA ALA A 89 -7.81 -1.13 -15.19
C ALA A 89 -6.68 -0.84 -16.18
N VAL A 90 -5.52 -1.49 -16.05
CA VAL A 90 -4.39 -1.36 -17.00
C VAL A 90 -4.85 -1.69 -18.43
N LYS A 91 -5.49 -2.85 -18.62
CA LYS A 91 -5.97 -3.26 -19.96
C LYS A 91 -6.96 -2.27 -20.55
N ALA A 92 -7.88 -1.77 -19.73
CA ALA A 92 -8.89 -0.81 -20.17
C ALA A 92 -8.27 0.54 -20.54
N PHE A 93 -7.27 1.02 -19.77
CA PHE A 93 -6.56 2.26 -20.08
C PHE A 93 -5.64 2.16 -21.28
N GLU A 94 -4.99 1.01 -21.51
CA GLU A 94 -4.25 0.76 -22.75
C GLU A 94 -5.17 0.90 -23.96
N MET A 95 -6.34 0.27 -23.92
CA MET A 95 -7.33 0.44 -24.99
C MET A 95 -7.78 1.90 -25.11
N ALA A 96 -8.16 2.56 -24.02
CA ALA A 96 -8.58 3.94 -24.07
C ALA A 96 -7.48 4.87 -24.64
N SER A 97 -6.20 4.62 -24.35
CA SER A 97 -5.08 5.41 -24.88
C SER A 97 -4.93 5.31 -26.41
N LEU A 98 -5.41 4.24 -27.03
CA LEU A 98 -5.39 4.04 -28.49
C LEU A 98 -6.60 4.67 -29.20
N TRP A 99 -7.72 4.81 -28.50
CA TRP A 99 -9.02 5.21 -29.09
C TRP A 99 -9.49 6.59 -28.61
N GLY A 100 -8.57 7.50 -28.29
CA GLY A 100 -8.91 8.90 -27.95
C GLY A 100 -9.29 9.15 -26.49
N GLY A 101 -8.70 8.40 -25.55
CA GLY A 101 -8.80 8.68 -24.12
C GLY A 101 -8.24 10.07 -23.73
N PRO A 102 -8.47 10.51 -22.48
CA PRO A 102 -8.08 11.85 -22.05
C PRO A 102 -6.56 12.09 -22.14
N PRO A 103 -6.12 13.33 -22.42
CA PRO A 103 -4.72 13.69 -22.37
C PRO A 103 -4.09 13.30 -21.03
N GLY A 104 -2.85 12.82 -21.06
CA GLY A 104 -2.13 12.37 -19.85
C GLY A 104 -2.38 10.92 -19.44
N LEU A 105 -3.35 10.20 -20.04
CA LEU A 105 -3.58 8.80 -19.67
C LEU A 105 -2.34 7.91 -19.92
N THR A 106 -1.62 8.16 -21.01
CA THR A 106 -0.41 7.41 -21.38
C THR A 106 0.72 7.59 -20.38
N SER A 107 0.82 8.74 -19.70
CA SER A 107 1.87 8.98 -18.69
C SER A 107 1.57 8.28 -17.36
N LEU A 108 0.30 7.95 -17.07
CA LEU A 108 -0.09 7.22 -15.87
C LEU A 108 0.14 5.70 -15.96
N LEU A 109 0.01 5.14 -17.17
CA LEU A 109 0.08 3.70 -17.41
C LEU A 109 1.34 3.03 -16.83
N PRO A 110 2.57 3.57 -16.98
CA PRO A 110 3.76 2.96 -16.40
C PRO A 110 3.68 2.78 -14.88
N ALA A 111 3.19 3.78 -14.15
CA ALA A 111 3.06 3.72 -12.70
C ALA A 111 2.03 2.68 -12.26
N ILE A 112 0.87 2.64 -12.93
CA ILE A 112 -0.19 1.65 -12.64
C ILE A 112 0.31 0.23 -12.95
N LYS A 113 1.05 0.04 -14.05
CA LYS A 113 1.67 -1.26 -14.40
C LYS A 113 2.71 -1.70 -13.39
N ALA A 114 3.58 -0.80 -12.94
CA ALA A 114 4.57 -1.09 -11.91
C ALA A 114 3.90 -1.57 -10.62
N ASN A 115 2.82 -0.91 -10.21
CA ASN A 115 2.00 -1.27 -9.05
C ASN A 115 1.28 -2.61 -9.22
N ALA A 116 0.67 -2.87 -10.39
CA ALA A 116 0.07 -4.17 -10.69
C ALA A 116 1.11 -5.29 -10.66
N GLY A 117 2.33 -5.06 -11.18
CA GLY A 117 3.43 -6.03 -11.14
C GLY A 117 4.01 -6.23 -9.74
N PHE A 118 4.02 -5.20 -8.89
CA PHE A 118 4.37 -5.34 -7.46
C PHE A 118 3.38 -6.26 -6.76
N LEU A 119 2.08 -5.99 -6.91
CA LEU A 119 1.02 -6.81 -6.32
C LEU A 119 1.01 -8.23 -6.89
N GLU A 120 1.30 -8.42 -8.17
CA GLU A 120 1.45 -9.76 -8.77
C GLU A 120 2.50 -10.59 -8.02
N LYS A 121 3.70 -10.04 -7.82
CA LYS A 121 4.77 -10.71 -7.07
C LYS A 121 4.33 -11.08 -5.66
N LEU A 122 3.67 -10.15 -4.97
CA LEU A 122 3.17 -10.37 -3.61
C LEU A 122 2.08 -11.45 -3.54
N VAL A 123 1.12 -11.43 -4.47
CA VAL A 123 -0.05 -12.32 -4.48
C VAL A 123 0.34 -13.73 -4.90
N LEU A 124 1.23 -13.86 -5.87
CA LEU A 124 1.67 -15.14 -6.42
C LEU A 124 2.78 -15.80 -5.59
N ASP A 125 3.42 -15.09 -4.66
CA ASP A 125 4.38 -15.67 -3.72
C ASP A 125 3.71 -16.74 -2.83
N PRO A 126 4.08 -18.03 -2.97
CA PRO A 126 3.51 -19.11 -2.18
C PRO A 126 4.14 -19.22 -0.79
N ALA A 127 5.20 -18.46 -0.50
CA ALA A 127 5.87 -18.51 0.78
C ALA A 127 4.93 -18.02 1.91
N PRO A 128 5.02 -18.64 3.11
CA PRO A 128 4.23 -18.21 4.26
C PRO A 128 4.67 -16.83 4.78
N VAL A 129 5.94 -16.46 4.58
CA VAL A 129 6.44 -15.09 4.78
C VAL A 129 6.70 -14.50 3.40
N LYS A 130 5.84 -13.56 2.99
CA LYS A 130 5.88 -12.98 1.65
C LYS A 130 7.00 -11.95 1.55
N ASP A 131 7.85 -12.09 0.53
CA ASP A 131 9.07 -11.27 0.39
C ASP A 131 8.75 -9.77 0.20
N MET A 132 7.61 -9.47 -0.44
CA MET A 132 7.19 -8.10 -0.77
C MET A 132 6.30 -7.43 0.30
N GLN A 133 5.91 -8.14 1.36
CA GLN A 133 4.97 -7.61 2.35
C GLN A 133 5.62 -6.55 3.26
N ALA A 134 6.86 -6.76 3.70
CA ALA A 134 7.56 -5.78 4.54
C ALA A 134 7.81 -4.45 3.80
N PRO A 135 8.29 -4.43 2.53
CA PRO A 135 8.33 -3.21 1.73
C PRO A 135 6.97 -2.53 1.56
N ASP A 136 5.90 -3.31 1.36
CA ASP A 136 4.55 -2.74 1.21
C ASP A 136 4.07 -2.04 2.49
N LEU A 137 4.27 -2.67 3.65
CA LEU A 137 3.94 -2.08 4.96
C LEU A 137 4.71 -0.79 5.22
N LEU A 138 6.00 -0.75 4.86
CA LEU A 138 6.81 0.46 4.96
C LEU A 138 6.28 1.57 4.04
N ALA A 139 5.95 1.23 2.79
CA ALA A 139 5.36 2.17 1.85
C ALA A 139 3.98 2.68 2.33
N HIS A 140 3.16 1.80 2.92
CA HIS A 140 1.89 2.16 3.52
C HIS A 140 2.09 3.15 4.69
N ALA A 141 3.02 2.89 5.60
CA ALA A 141 3.35 3.83 6.68
C ALA A 141 3.75 5.22 6.13
N GLY A 142 4.57 5.25 5.07
CA GLY A 142 4.94 6.50 4.39
C GLY A 142 3.73 7.24 3.81
N ARG A 143 2.82 6.53 3.12
CA ARG A 143 1.58 7.11 2.59
C ARG A 143 0.66 7.65 3.68
N ARG A 144 0.55 6.95 4.82
CA ARG A 144 -0.27 7.41 5.97
C ARG A 144 0.30 8.69 6.58
N LEU A 145 1.63 8.75 6.76
CA LEU A 145 2.29 9.89 7.36
C LEU A 145 2.26 11.14 6.45
N GLN A 146 2.65 10.97 5.18
CA GLN A 146 2.87 12.09 4.26
C GLN A 146 1.63 12.45 3.44
N GLY A 147 0.78 11.48 3.12
CA GLY A 147 -0.39 11.67 2.27
C GLY A 147 -1.65 12.00 3.07
N THR A 148 -2.01 11.14 4.02
CA THR A 148 -3.25 11.32 4.81
C THR A 148 -3.05 12.05 6.13
N HIS A 149 -1.80 12.40 6.49
CA HIS A 149 -1.43 13.03 7.75
C HIS A 149 -1.98 12.28 8.98
N ASP A 150 -1.90 10.95 8.96
CA ASP A 150 -2.35 10.05 10.03
C ASP A 150 -1.13 9.38 10.71
N PRO A 151 -0.54 10.03 11.73
CA PRO A 151 0.65 9.53 12.40
C PRO A 151 0.38 8.28 13.23
N GLU A 152 -0.84 8.07 13.73
CA GLU A 152 -1.20 6.91 14.56
C GLU A 152 -1.16 5.62 13.73
N THR A 153 -1.91 5.58 12.62
CA THR A 153 -1.89 4.42 11.71
C THR A 153 -0.51 4.23 11.08
N ALA A 154 0.21 5.33 10.79
CA ALA A 154 1.57 5.25 10.28
C ALA A 154 2.51 4.58 11.29
N MET A 155 2.44 4.93 12.58
CA MET A 155 3.27 4.34 13.63
C MET A 155 3.02 2.84 13.79
N VAL A 156 1.75 2.42 13.89
CA VAL A 156 1.38 1.00 14.00
C VAL A 156 1.89 0.22 12.78
N SER A 157 1.65 0.76 11.59
CA SER A 157 2.08 0.13 10.33
C SER A 157 3.60 0.02 10.23
N LEU A 158 4.33 1.00 10.77
CA LEU A 158 5.78 1.05 10.75
C LEU A 158 6.43 0.06 11.73
N VAL A 159 5.87 -0.09 12.94
CA VAL A 159 6.28 -1.16 13.87
C VAL A 159 6.01 -2.53 13.26
N ARG A 160 4.86 -2.71 12.59
CA ARG A 160 4.57 -3.95 11.86
C ARG A 160 5.52 -4.18 10.69
N ALA A 161 5.90 -3.13 9.95
CA ALA A 161 6.89 -3.22 8.88
C ALA A 161 8.26 -3.66 9.42
N LEU A 162 8.74 -3.04 10.51
CA LEU A 162 9.98 -3.40 11.18
C LEU A 162 10.00 -4.88 11.60
N GLU A 163 8.90 -5.36 12.19
CA GLU A 163 8.75 -6.78 12.51
C GLU A 163 8.76 -7.66 11.26
N ALA A 164 7.99 -7.29 10.22
CA ALA A 164 7.92 -8.05 8.99
C ALA A 164 9.28 -8.19 8.30
N PHE A 165 10.17 -7.19 8.39
CA PHE A 165 11.56 -7.30 7.92
C PHE A 165 12.35 -8.36 8.68
N ALA A 166 12.25 -8.40 10.01
CA ALA A 166 12.90 -9.43 10.81
C ALA A 166 12.35 -10.83 10.49
N GLN A 167 11.02 -10.96 10.40
CA GLN A 167 10.34 -12.21 10.02
C GLN A 167 10.81 -12.71 8.65
N ARG A 168 10.86 -11.81 7.67
CA ARG A 168 11.36 -12.12 6.33
C ARG A 168 12.80 -12.60 6.36
N GLN A 169 13.69 -11.91 7.07
CA GLN A 169 15.10 -12.27 7.12
C GLN A 169 15.31 -13.63 7.81
N LEU A 170 14.69 -13.84 8.97
CA LEU A 170 14.72 -15.11 9.71
C LEU A 170 14.20 -16.28 8.86
N PHE A 171 13.07 -16.08 8.18
CA PHE A 171 12.49 -17.12 7.35
C PHE A 171 13.34 -17.40 6.10
N LYS A 172 13.83 -16.36 5.42
CA LYS A 172 14.58 -16.50 4.18
C LYS A 172 15.90 -17.24 4.41
N GLN A 173 16.67 -16.82 5.41
CA GLN A 173 18.01 -17.34 5.70
C GLN A 173 17.99 -18.62 6.54
N HIS A 174 17.08 -18.72 7.51
CA HIS A 174 17.13 -19.79 8.53
C HIS A 174 15.87 -20.65 8.58
N LYS A 175 14.85 -20.36 7.75
CA LYS A 175 13.55 -21.05 7.76
C LYS A 175 12.83 -21.03 9.11
N ILE A 176 13.16 -20.05 9.95
CA ILE A 176 12.52 -19.83 11.25
C ILE A 176 11.19 -19.11 11.01
N LYS A 177 10.09 -19.72 11.46
CA LYS A 177 8.76 -19.09 11.50
C LYS A 177 8.58 -18.47 12.87
N THR A 178 8.58 -17.15 12.97
CA THR A 178 8.58 -16.44 14.27
C THR A 178 7.34 -16.70 15.12
N TRP A 179 6.28 -17.24 14.54
CA TRP A 179 5.03 -17.61 15.20
C TRP A 179 4.91 -19.12 15.51
N ASP A 180 5.93 -19.91 15.15
CA ASP A 180 5.96 -21.37 15.31
C ASP A 180 7.43 -21.83 15.36
N VAL A 181 8.17 -21.29 16.32
CA VAL A 181 9.62 -21.48 16.42
C VAL A 181 9.96 -22.84 16.99
N GLN A 182 10.91 -23.53 16.36
CA GLN A 182 11.61 -24.64 16.97
C GLN A 182 12.78 -24.07 17.79
N VAL A 183 12.79 -24.30 19.10
CA VAL A 183 13.73 -23.66 20.03
C VAL A 183 15.19 -23.94 19.62
N GLU A 184 15.44 -25.12 19.09
CA GLU A 184 16.75 -25.61 18.65
C GLU A 184 17.31 -24.82 17.47
N GLN A 185 16.46 -24.13 16.70
CA GLN A 185 16.89 -23.23 15.62
C GLN A 185 17.42 -21.89 16.14
N LEU A 186 17.20 -21.56 17.41
CA LEU A 186 17.64 -20.30 17.99
C LEU A 186 19.09 -20.37 18.50
N PRO A 187 19.79 -19.23 18.53
CA PRO A 187 21.06 -19.10 19.24
C PRO A 187 20.93 -19.62 20.68
N GLN A 188 21.96 -20.32 21.16
CA GLN A 188 21.97 -20.96 22.49
C GLN A 188 21.54 -20.00 23.61
N ALA A 189 21.98 -18.75 23.55
CA ALA A 189 21.65 -17.70 24.53
C ALA A 189 20.15 -17.35 24.61
N LEU A 190 19.34 -17.68 23.60
CA LEU A 190 17.91 -17.39 23.56
C LEU A 190 17.04 -18.62 23.83
N GLN A 191 17.60 -19.83 23.83
CA GLN A 191 16.81 -21.05 23.93
C GLN A 191 16.06 -21.15 25.25
N GLU A 192 16.72 -20.85 26.36
CA GLU A 192 16.10 -20.94 27.69
C GLU A 192 15.00 -19.88 27.87
N THR A 193 15.26 -18.64 27.46
CA THR A 193 14.23 -17.59 27.46
C THR A 193 13.05 -17.97 26.57
N CYS A 194 13.30 -18.63 25.43
CA CYS A 194 12.21 -19.09 24.57
C CYS A 194 11.31 -20.11 25.28
N ARG A 195 11.92 -21.14 25.89
CA ARG A 195 11.18 -22.18 26.64
C ARG A 195 10.36 -21.62 27.80
N THR A 196 10.86 -20.59 28.46
CA THR A 196 10.28 -20.05 29.70
C THR A 196 9.31 -18.89 29.47
N CYS A 197 9.50 -18.08 28.41
CA CYS A 197 8.77 -16.83 28.24
C CYS A 197 7.92 -16.74 26.97
N TYR A 198 8.18 -17.56 25.95
CA TYR A 198 7.60 -17.35 24.61
C TYR A 198 6.61 -18.43 24.18
N LEU A 199 6.26 -19.36 25.08
CA LEU A 199 5.20 -20.32 24.83
C LEU A 199 3.85 -19.62 24.90
N GLU A 200 3.04 -19.75 23.86
CA GLU A 200 1.69 -19.20 23.82
C GLU A 200 0.65 -20.21 24.27
N ASP A 201 -0.19 -19.80 25.22
CA ASP A 201 -1.22 -20.65 25.80
C ASP A 201 -2.33 -21.03 24.80
N LEU A 202 -2.56 -20.21 23.76
CA LEU A 202 -3.66 -20.42 22.82
C LEU A 202 -3.44 -21.63 21.89
N ASP A 203 -2.22 -21.81 21.39
CA ASP A 203 -1.90 -22.82 20.37
C ASP A 203 -0.71 -23.71 20.74
N GLY A 204 -0.09 -23.48 21.91
CA GLY A 204 1.06 -24.23 22.39
C GLY A 204 2.33 -24.00 21.57
N LYS A 205 2.40 -22.92 20.79
CA LYS A 205 3.55 -22.61 19.92
C LYS A 205 4.45 -21.56 20.55
N TYR A 206 5.74 -21.62 20.21
CA TYR A 206 6.68 -20.57 20.59
C TYR A 206 6.61 -19.40 19.62
N LYS A 207 6.28 -18.20 20.14
CA LYS A 207 6.19 -16.96 19.36
C LYS A 207 7.25 -15.95 19.81
N LEU A 208 8.14 -15.58 18.90
CA LEU A 208 9.19 -14.60 19.19
C LEU A 208 8.61 -13.17 19.15
N PRO A 209 8.70 -12.39 20.24
CA PRO A 209 8.39 -10.97 20.17
C PRO A 209 9.44 -10.22 19.32
N LEU A 210 9.08 -9.03 18.84
CA LEU A 210 9.90 -8.18 17.95
C LEU A 210 11.38 -8.12 18.34
N GLN A 211 11.67 -7.78 19.61
CA GLN A 211 13.06 -7.67 20.08
C GLN A 211 13.79 -9.02 20.05
N ALA A 212 13.11 -10.12 20.37
CA ALA A 212 13.70 -11.45 20.33
C ALA A 212 13.99 -11.91 18.90
N GLN A 213 13.18 -11.49 17.91
CA GLN A 213 13.44 -11.75 16.50
C GLN A 213 14.77 -11.10 16.06
N PHE A 214 15.02 -9.84 16.42
CA PHE A 214 16.28 -9.17 16.12
C PHE A 214 17.48 -9.71 16.90
N ARG A 215 17.29 -10.12 18.16
CA ARG A 215 18.35 -10.81 18.92
C ARG A 215 18.69 -12.16 18.30
N ALA A 216 17.70 -12.89 17.79
CA ALA A 216 17.91 -14.15 17.09
C ALA A 216 18.73 -13.91 15.82
N LEU A 217 18.37 -12.92 15.00
CA LEU A 217 19.15 -12.50 13.83
C LEU A 217 20.60 -12.18 14.20
N ALA A 218 20.80 -11.34 15.22
CA ALA A 218 22.15 -10.95 15.65
C ALA A 218 22.98 -12.15 16.13
N GLY A 219 22.38 -13.04 16.93
CA GLY A 219 23.04 -14.25 17.42
C GLY A 219 23.32 -15.29 16.33
N LEU A 220 22.62 -15.22 15.19
CA LEU A 220 22.87 -16.02 13.99
C LEU A 220 23.89 -15.34 13.04
N GLY A 221 24.43 -14.18 13.42
CA GLY A 221 25.43 -13.45 12.63
C GLY A 221 24.84 -12.55 11.54
N ASP A 222 23.54 -12.27 11.57
CA ASP A 222 22.88 -11.45 10.55
C ASP A 222 23.08 -9.95 10.78
N GLU A 223 23.47 -9.23 9.72
CA GLU A 223 23.79 -7.81 9.77
C GLU A 223 22.59 -6.93 10.18
N MET A 224 21.36 -7.30 9.79
CA MET A 224 20.16 -6.55 10.18
C MET A 224 19.93 -6.64 11.69
N GLY A 225 20.14 -7.84 12.26
CA GLY A 225 20.09 -8.06 13.71
C GLY A 225 21.18 -7.27 14.44
N GLN A 226 22.41 -7.32 13.95
CA GLN A 226 23.52 -6.57 14.55
C GLN A 226 23.31 -5.05 14.47
N ALA A 227 22.83 -4.55 13.33
CA ALA A 227 22.47 -3.15 13.14
C ALA A 227 21.35 -2.71 14.11
N PHE A 228 20.32 -3.54 14.30
CA PHE A 228 19.26 -3.28 15.28
C PHE A 228 19.82 -3.08 16.69
N LEU A 229 20.73 -3.96 17.12
CA LEU A 229 21.35 -3.86 18.45
C LEU A 229 22.22 -2.61 18.59
N ARG A 230 22.96 -2.23 17.55
CA ARG A 230 23.76 -0.99 17.54
C ARG A 230 22.87 0.26 17.62
N GLU A 231 21.74 0.26 16.92
CA GLU A 231 20.77 1.37 16.90
C GLU A 231 19.76 1.33 18.06
N TRP A 232 19.86 0.34 18.97
CA TRP A 232 18.92 0.16 20.08
C TRP A 232 18.71 1.42 20.95
N PRO A 233 19.74 2.23 21.30
CA PRO A 233 19.54 3.47 22.06
C PRO A 233 18.62 4.48 21.34
N THR A 234 18.67 4.52 20.01
CA THR A 234 17.80 5.36 19.17
C THR A 234 16.41 4.73 19.03
N MET A 235 16.35 3.41 18.80
CA MET A 235 15.11 2.67 18.56
C MET A 235 14.22 2.59 19.80
N LYS A 236 14.80 2.36 20.98
CA LYS A 236 14.07 2.15 22.24
C LYS A 236 13.05 3.27 22.53
N PRO A 237 13.42 4.57 22.58
CA PRO A 237 12.44 5.62 22.85
C PRO A 237 11.35 5.74 21.77
N LEU A 238 11.63 5.33 20.53
CA LEU A 238 10.64 5.34 19.44
C LEU A 238 9.61 4.21 19.61
N LEU A 239 10.08 3.00 19.95
CA LEU A 239 9.20 1.87 20.28
C LEU A 239 8.42 2.11 21.58
N ASP A 240 9.03 2.76 22.58
CA ASP A 240 8.33 3.17 23.80
C ASP A 240 7.23 4.19 23.47
N ALA A 241 7.48 5.15 22.56
CA ALA A 241 6.45 6.08 22.09
C ALA A 241 5.32 5.36 21.33
N ALA A 242 5.64 4.35 20.51
CA ALA A 242 4.62 3.53 19.84
C ALA A 242 3.78 2.73 20.84
N ASN A 243 4.38 2.22 21.91
CA ASN A 243 3.66 1.50 22.96
C ASN A 243 2.75 2.43 23.78
N HIS A 244 3.15 3.66 24.06
CA HIS A 244 2.32 4.64 24.78
C HIS A 244 1.29 5.36 23.91
N ALA A 245 1.31 5.11 22.59
CA ALA A 245 0.37 5.64 21.62
C ALA A 245 -1.09 5.24 21.92
N VAL A 246 -2.04 6.05 21.44
CA VAL A 246 -3.48 5.74 21.52
C VAL A 246 -3.83 4.45 20.77
N LEU A 247 -3.26 4.22 19.58
CA LEU A 247 -3.44 2.95 18.85
C LEU A 247 -2.44 1.85 19.28
N GLY A 248 -1.63 2.11 20.30
CA GLY A 248 -0.75 1.15 20.95
C GLY A 248 -1.40 0.59 22.21
N HIS A 249 -0.71 0.75 23.34
CA HIS A 249 -1.14 0.32 24.67
C HIS A 249 -1.28 1.48 25.66
N GLY A 250 -1.16 2.72 25.21
CA GLY A 250 -1.24 3.91 26.05
C GLY A 250 -2.36 4.86 25.65
N PHE A 251 -2.17 6.12 26.00
CA PHE A 251 -3.22 7.15 25.91
C PHE A 251 -2.68 8.47 25.33
N GLU A 252 -1.44 8.49 24.84
CA GLU A 252 -0.80 9.69 24.31
C GLU A 252 -0.82 9.69 22.77
N PRO A 253 -1.20 10.80 22.12
CA PRO A 253 -1.11 10.90 20.67
C PRO A 253 0.34 10.84 20.18
N VAL A 254 0.56 10.08 19.11
CA VAL A 254 1.89 9.98 18.48
C VAL A 254 2.25 11.28 17.76
N LYS A 255 3.46 11.77 18.01
CA LYS A 255 4.03 12.92 17.31
C LYS A 255 4.55 12.51 15.92
N PRO A 256 4.22 13.23 14.82
CA PRO A 256 4.70 12.93 13.48
C PRO A 256 6.22 12.79 13.37
N GLU A 257 6.97 13.59 14.14
CA GLU A 257 8.44 13.56 14.15
C GLU A 257 8.98 12.22 14.66
N ARG A 258 8.27 11.58 15.61
CA ARG A 258 8.65 10.24 16.11
C ARG A 258 8.41 9.16 15.06
N VAL A 259 7.32 9.28 14.30
CA VAL A 259 7.04 8.37 13.17
C VAL A 259 8.12 8.52 12.10
N GLN A 260 8.46 9.75 11.73
CA GLN A 260 9.50 10.05 10.74
C GLN A 260 10.87 9.51 11.19
N GLN A 261 11.27 9.73 12.45
CA GLN A 261 12.50 9.18 13.02
C GLN A 261 12.53 7.65 12.92
N LEU A 262 11.44 6.97 13.29
CA LEU A 262 11.37 5.52 13.17
C LEU A 262 11.43 5.08 11.70
N TYR A 263 10.82 5.83 10.77
CA TYR A 263 10.78 5.49 9.35
C TYR A 263 12.19 5.47 8.77
N GLU A 264 12.99 6.49 9.08
CA GLU A 264 14.39 6.59 8.67
C GLU A 264 15.25 5.45 9.22
N VAL A 265 15.05 5.08 10.49
CA VAL A 265 15.76 3.95 11.10
C VAL A 265 15.37 2.63 10.42
N VAL A 266 14.08 2.40 10.13
CA VAL A 266 13.61 1.18 9.45
C VAL A 266 14.13 1.10 8.01
N VAL A 267 14.14 2.22 7.27
CA VAL A 267 14.74 2.30 5.92
C VAL A 267 16.22 1.93 5.96
N LYS A 268 16.98 2.55 6.87
CA LYS A 268 18.41 2.27 7.05
C LYS A 268 18.67 0.81 7.41
N LEU A 269 17.89 0.26 8.34
CA LEU A 269 18.05 -1.10 8.86
C LEU A 269 17.65 -2.17 7.84
N SER A 270 16.59 -1.94 7.09
CA SER A 270 16.12 -2.88 6.06
C SER A 270 16.97 -2.86 4.79
N GLY A 271 17.76 -1.80 4.57
CA GLY A 271 18.53 -1.59 3.35
C GLY A 271 17.66 -1.36 2.11
N VAL A 272 16.36 -1.11 2.29
CA VAL A 272 15.44 -0.84 1.18
C VAL A 272 15.62 0.60 0.73
N SER A 273 15.74 0.79 -0.59
CA SER A 273 15.73 2.14 -1.17
C SER A 273 14.31 2.69 -1.18
N ASP A 274 14.11 3.94 -0.77
CA ASP A 274 12.79 4.59 -0.87
C ASP A 274 12.25 4.61 -2.32
N THR A 275 13.15 4.62 -3.30
CA THR A 275 12.78 4.56 -4.72
C THR A 275 12.28 3.19 -5.19
N SER A 276 12.52 2.11 -4.43
CA SER A 276 12.03 0.77 -4.76
C SER A 276 10.69 0.43 -4.09
N LEU A 277 10.21 1.29 -3.19
CA LEU A 277 8.90 1.15 -2.56
C LEU A 277 7.77 1.48 -3.55
N PRO A 278 6.62 0.77 -3.49
CA PRO A 278 5.48 1.07 -4.35
C PRO A 278 4.93 2.47 -4.03
N LYS A 279 4.83 3.32 -5.07
CA LYS A 279 4.26 4.67 -4.99
C LYS A 279 2.95 4.70 -5.76
N PHE A 280 1.91 5.25 -5.15
CA PHE A 280 0.63 5.40 -5.82
C PHE A 280 0.73 6.55 -6.83
N PRO A 281 0.10 6.43 -8.02
CA PRO A 281 0.18 7.45 -9.05
C PRO A 281 -0.59 8.70 -8.63
N THR A 282 -0.21 9.86 -9.19
CA THR A 282 -1.04 11.06 -9.16
C THR A 282 -1.81 11.15 -10.48
N LEU A 283 -3.13 11.15 -10.42
CA LEU A 283 -3.99 11.27 -11.60
C LEU A 283 -4.08 12.72 -12.04
N ASN A 284 -3.47 13.03 -13.18
CA ASN A 284 -3.47 14.36 -13.81
C ASN A 284 -4.09 14.26 -15.22
N VAL A 285 -5.37 13.87 -15.29
CA VAL A 285 -6.10 13.51 -16.52
C VAL A 285 -7.53 14.05 -16.58
#